data_AF-A0A395LXU9-F1
#
_entry.id   AF-A0A395LXU9-F1
#
_cell.length_a   1.000
_cell.length_b   1.000
_cell.length_c   1.000
_cell.angle_alpha   90.00
_cell.angle_beta   90.00
_cell.angle_gamma   90.00
#
_symmetry.space_group_name_H-M   'P 1'
#
loop_
_entity.id
_entity.type
_entity.pdbx_description
1 polymer ?
#
loop_
_entity_poly.entity_id
_entity_poly.type
_entity_poly.pdbx_seq_one_letter_code
_entity_poly.pdbx_strand_id
1 'polypeptide(L)'
;MNKKILLLCFLLLSATAYAQVNINSLPATITQDFNSLATSGTSNPWSDNTTLTGWYSTRTEYRASDGSSTAGALYSFGTGTASDRALGSIASGTTGSIFFGIRLKNNTTQTITSLQITYTGEQWRNGGRTDDDSLHFSYQIGATVSSLTSGTWTTDDDLSFVGPIKASTANALDGNASANRTTKNKTLNVSIGPSQEIMLRWTDFNSVQRQRA
;
A
#
# COMPACT_ATOMS: atom_id res chain seq x y z
N MET A 1 -3.69 55.33 37.24
CA MET A 1 -3.39 53.89 37.37
C MET A 1 -3.33 53.30 35.96
N ASN A 2 -2.13 53.15 35.39
CA ASN A 2 -1.95 52.72 34.00
C ASN A 2 -2.02 51.19 33.92
N LYS A 3 -3.12 50.64 33.41
CA LYS A 3 -3.25 49.20 33.16
C LYS A 3 -2.58 48.86 31.82
N LYS A 4 -1.41 48.23 31.86
CA LYS A 4 -0.75 47.65 30.68
C LYS A 4 -1.33 46.24 30.46
N ILE A 5 -2.01 46.04 29.33
CA ILE A 5 -2.43 44.71 28.87
C ILE A 5 -1.24 44.11 28.11
N LEU A 6 -0.71 43.00 28.62
CA LEU A 6 0.28 42.18 27.92
C LEU A 6 -0.49 41.12 27.12
N LEU A 7 -0.51 41.25 25.80
CA LEU A 7 -1.07 40.23 24.91
C LEU A 7 0.04 39.19 24.64
N LEU A 8 -0.08 38.01 25.25
CA LEU A 8 0.82 36.89 24.99
C LEU A 8 0.30 36.12 23.76
N CYS A 9 0.88 36.38 22.60
CA CYS A 9 0.56 35.64 21.37
C CYS A 9 1.34 34.31 21.39
N PHE A 10 0.68 33.20 21.74
CA PHE A 10 1.25 31.88 21.54
C PHE A 10 1.26 31.55 20.04
N LEU A 11 2.44 31.57 19.43
CA LEU A 11 2.65 31.04 18.10
C LEU A 11 2.64 29.50 18.21
N LEU A 12 1.49 28.87 17.98
CA LEU A 12 1.41 27.43 17.75
C LEU A 12 2.06 27.14 16.39
N LEU A 13 3.35 26.78 16.39
CA LEU A 13 3.93 26.07 15.26
C LEU A 13 3.27 24.69 15.23
N SER A 14 2.30 24.52 14.34
CA SER A 14 1.84 23.21 13.90
C SER A 14 3.01 22.52 13.22
N ALA A 15 3.84 21.79 13.97
CA ALA A 15 4.71 20.81 13.35
C ALA A 15 3.80 19.77 12.72
N THR A 16 3.77 19.69 11.39
CA THR A 16 3.18 18.55 10.69
C THR A 16 3.84 17.29 11.23
N ALA A 17 3.10 16.54 12.04
CA ALA A 17 3.51 15.20 12.41
C ALA A 17 3.61 14.40 11.11
N TYR A 18 4.81 13.94 10.79
CA TYR A 18 5.01 13.10 9.62
C TYR A 18 4.19 11.80 9.82
N ALA A 19 3.36 11.52 8.82
CA ALA A 19 2.40 10.42 8.77
C ALA A 19 3.08 9.10 8.39
N GLN A 20 3.45 8.27 9.37
CA GLN A 20 4.06 6.97 9.14
C GLN A 20 3.88 6.07 10.37
N VAL A 21 4.15 4.77 10.22
CA VAL A 21 4.33 3.91 11.39
C VAL A 21 5.74 4.11 11.95
N ASN A 22 5.81 4.52 13.22
CA ASN A 22 7.08 4.73 13.90
C ASN A 22 7.59 3.42 14.53
N ILE A 23 8.83 3.05 14.21
CA ILE A 23 9.57 1.96 14.85
C ILE A 23 10.38 2.59 15.98
N ASN A 24 9.93 2.37 17.22
CA ASN A 24 10.53 2.98 18.42
C ASN A 24 11.45 2.03 19.21
N SER A 25 11.42 0.73 18.90
CA SER A 25 12.28 -0.30 19.49
C SER A 25 12.52 -1.43 18.48
N LEU A 26 13.59 -2.20 18.67
CA LEU A 26 13.88 -3.40 17.87
C LEU A 26 14.00 -4.63 18.79
N PRO A 27 13.50 -5.82 18.38
CA PRO A 27 12.70 -6.04 17.17
C PRO A 27 11.31 -5.38 17.26
N ALA A 28 10.72 -5.10 16.09
CA ALA A 28 9.36 -4.59 15.99
C ALA A 28 8.57 -5.46 15.00
N THR A 29 7.30 -5.72 15.35
CA THR A 29 6.35 -6.39 14.48
C THR A 29 5.27 -5.39 14.09
N ILE A 30 5.04 -5.25 12.79
CA ILE A 30 4.00 -4.38 12.22
C ILE A 30 3.07 -5.28 11.41
N THR A 31 1.78 -5.23 11.71
CA THR A 31 0.75 -6.01 11.04
C THR A 31 -0.29 -5.08 10.44
N GLN A 32 -0.88 -5.53 9.33
CA GLN A 32 -2.05 -4.90 8.71
C GLN A 32 -2.94 -6.02 8.19
N ASP A 33 -4.20 -6.01 8.60
CA ASP A 33 -5.22 -6.99 8.18
C ASP A 33 -6.25 -6.40 7.21
N PHE A 34 -6.22 -5.08 6.98
CA PHE A 34 -7.11 -4.33 6.08
C PHE A 34 -8.61 -4.41 6.41
N ASN A 35 -9.00 -5.05 7.51
CA ASN A 35 -10.39 -5.34 7.86
C ASN A 35 -11.21 -4.08 8.21
N SER A 36 -10.54 -2.94 8.39
CA SER A 36 -11.19 -1.63 8.56
C SER A 36 -11.62 -0.96 7.25
N LEU A 37 -11.27 -1.52 6.09
CA LEU A 37 -11.72 -1.01 4.80
C LEU A 37 -13.24 -1.22 4.60
N ALA A 38 -13.86 -0.33 3.82
CA ALA A 38 -15.29 -0.41 3.53
C ALA A 38 -15.67 -1.73 2.82
N THR A 39 -16.75 -2.34 3.28
CA THR A 39 -17.32 -3.58 2.71
C THR A 39 -18.31 -3.34 1.58
N SER A 40 -18.67 -2.08 1.30
CA SER A 40 -19.58 -1.68 0.22
C SER A 40 -19.20 -0.29 -0.32
N GLY A 41 -19.85 0.15 -1.40
CA GLY A 41 -19.68 1.49 -1.97
C GLY A 41 -18.64 1.58 -3.09
N THR A 42 -18.82 2.57 -3.97
CA THR A 42 -17.99 2.81 -5.16
C THR A 42 -17.19 4.12 -5.13
N SER A 43 -17.34 4.91 -4.06
CA SER A 43 -16.70 6.22 -3.84
C SER A 43 -16.31 6.35 -2.36
N ASN A 44 -15.60 5.35 -1.81
CA ASN A 44 -15.14 5.43 -0.43
C ASN A 44 -13.89 6.32 -0.38
N PRO A 45 -13.85 7.36 0.48
CA PRO A 45 -12.71 8.26 0.53
C PRO A 45 -11.46 7.53 1.02
N TRP A 46 -10.35 7.73 0.30
CA TRP A 46 -9.03 7.35 0.75
C TRP A 46 -8.28 8.59 1.22
N SER A 47 -7.79 8.55 2.45
CA SER A 47 -6.90 9.55 3.02
C SER A 47 -5.68 8.85 3.57
N ASP A 48 -4.51 9.20 3.05
CA ASP A 48 -3.24 8.62 3.46
C ASP A 48 -3.05 8.71 4.97
N ASN A 49 -2.52 7.62 5.55
CA ASN A 49 -2.31 7.45 6.99
C ASN A 49 -3.57 7.60 7.86
N THR A 50 -4.75 7.65 7.27
CA THR A 50 -6.02 7.84 7.99
C THR A 50 -6.98 6.69 7.70
N THR A 51 -7.19 6.35 6.43
CA THR A 51 -7.98 5.16 6.05
C THR A 51 -7.33 3.89 6.59
N LEU A 52 -6.01 3.83 6.52
CA LEU A 52 -5.17 2.78 7.10
C LEU A 52 -3.88 3.43 7.61
N THR A 53 -3.55 3.23 8.89
CA THR A 53 -2.38 3.84 9.53
C THR A 53 -1.09 3.47 8.79
N GLY A 54 -0.32 4.48 8.39
CA GLY A 54 0.93 4.33 7.65
C GLY A 54 0.79 3.97 6.18
N TRP A 55 -0.42 3.72 5.67
CA TRP A 55 -0.65 3.35 4.26
C TRP A 55 -0.94 4.57 3.40
N TYR A 56 -0.46 4.50 2.17
CA TYR A 56 -0.52 5.53 1.16
C TYR A 56 -1.07 4.98 -0.15
N SER A 57 -1.76 5.80 -0.94
CA SER A 57 -2.18 5.45 -2.29
C SER A 57 -2.12 6.66 -3.24
N THR A 58 -1.88 6.40 -4.53
CA THR A 58 -2.09 7.42 -5.58
C THR A 58 -3.56 7.67 -5.91
N ARG A 59 -4.48 6.90 -5.31
CA ARG A 59 -5.93 7.09 -5.44
C ARG A 59 -6.49 7.77 -4.20
N THR A 60 -7.38 8.73 -4.40
CA THR A 60 -8.10 9.45 -3.34
C THR A 60 -9.43 8.80 -2.98
N GLU A 61 -9.79 7.73 -3.67
CA GLU A 61 -10.98 6.94 -3.43
C GLU A 61 -10.72 5.47 -3.75
N TYR A 62 -11.50 4.59 -3.11
CA TYR A 62 -11.49 3.16 -3.35
C TYR A 62 -12.91 2.58 -3.41
N ARG A 63 -13.02 1.38 -3.98
CA ARG A 63 -14.27 0.66 -4.19
C ARG A 63 -14.28 -0.62 -3.37
N ALA A 64 -15.44 -0.99 -2.83
CA ALA A 64 -15.63 -2.35 -2.35
C ALA A 64 -16.05 -3.24 -3.53
N SER A 65 -15.44 -4.42 -3.65
CA SER A 65 -15.76 -5.38 -4.71
C SER A 65 -15.44 -6.81 -4.26
N ASP A 66 -16.17 -7.78 -4.79
CA ASP A 66 -15.87 -9.21 -4.67
C ASP A 66 -15.05 -9.73 -5.87
N GLY A 67 -14.52 -8.83 -6.70
CA GLY A 67 -13.81 -9.17 -7.93
C GLY A 67 -14.67 -9.14 -9.20
N SER A 68 -15.99 -8.97 -9.07
CA SER A 68 -16.92 -8.84 -10.20
C SER A 68 -16.72 -7.57 -11.02
N SER A 69 -16.31 -6.46 -10.39
CA SER A 69 -16.04 -5.18 -11.05
C SER A 69 -14.89 -5.26 -12.06
N THR A 70 -15.06 -4.60 -13.20
CA THR A 70 -14.02 -4.41 -14.23
C THR A 70 -13.45 -3.00 -14.25
N ALA A 71 -14.01 -2.08 -13.46
CA ALA A 71 -13.58 -0.68 -13.47
C ALA A 71 -12.16 -0.55 -12.93
N GLY A 72 -11.36 0.35 -13.50
CA GLY A 72 -10.08 0.69 -12.88
C GLY A 72 -10.29 1.43 -11.57
N ALA A 73 -9.71 0.96 -10.47
CA ALA A 73 -9.75 1.62 -9.16
C ALA A 73 -8.75 0.99 -8.17
N LEU A 74 -8.57 1.66 -7.03
CA LEU A 74 -8.13 1.00 -5.80
C LEU A 74 -9.35 0.28 -5.20
N TYR A 75 -9.12 -0.89 -4.62
CA TYR A 75 -10.16 -1.76 -4.13
C TYR A 75 -9.91 -2.20 -2.70
N SER A 76 -10.99 -2.23 -1.93
CA SER A 76 -11.17 -3.18 -0.85
C SER A 76 -11.83 -4.40 -1.46
N PHE A 77 -11.11 -5.50 -1.58
CA PHE A 77 -11.65 -6.77 -2.05
C PHE A 77 -12.16 -7.62 -0.89
N GLY A 78 -13.24 -8.37 -1.13
CA GLY A 78 -13.82 -9.30 -0.16
C GLY A 78 -15.26 -9.66 -0.50
N THR A 79 -15.70 -10.84 -0.07
CA THR A 79 -17.00 -11.41 -0.46
C THR A 79 -18.15 -10.77 0.32
N GLY A 80 -19.12 -10.21 -0.41
CA GLY A 80 -20.32 -9.61 0.17
C GLY A 80 -19.98 -8.54 1.22
N THR A 81 -20.59 -8.64 2.40
CA THR A 81 -20.35 -7.72 3.53
C THR A 81 -19.35 -8.25 4.55
N ALA A 82 -18.57 -9.28 4.21
CA ALA A 82 -17.56 -9.83 5.12
C ALA A 82 -16.53 -8.75 5.48
N SER A 83 -16.12 -8.75 6.75
CA SER A 83 -15.08 -7.85 7.27
C SER A 83 -13.67 -8.27 6.89
N ASP A 84 -13.49 -9.50 6.40
CA ASP A 84 -12.23 -9.99 5.83
C ASP A 84 -11.99 -9.28 4.50
N ARG A 85 -11.07 -8.31 4.49
CA ARG A 85 -10.78 -7.47 3.32
C ARG A 85 -9.34 -7.60 2.88
N ALA A 86 -9.12 -7.47 1.58
CA ALA A 86 -7.80 -7.30 0.99
C ALA A 86 -7.69 -5.94 0.30
N LEU A 87 -6.57 -5.23 0.48
CA LEU A 87 -6.26 -4.04 -0.32
C LEU A 87 -5.68 -4.48 -1.68
N GLY A 88 -6.24 -3.98 -2.77
CA GLY A 88 -5.75 -4.29 -4.11
C GLY A 88 -6.16 -3.23 -5.14
N SER A 89 -5.96 -3.53 -6.41
CA SER A 89 -6.30 -2.61 -7.49
C SER A 89 -6.66 -3.33 -8.79
N ILE A 90 -7.26 -2.56 -9.69
CA ILE A 90 -7.29 -2.86 -11.12
C ILE A 90 -6.77 -1.59 -11.81
N ALA A 91 -5.57 -1.64 -12.39
CA ALA A 91 -5.06 -0.57 -13.24
C ALA A 91 -5.71 -0.62 -14.63
N SER A 92 -5.89 0.55 -15.23
CA SER A 92 -6.57 0.73 -16.51
C SER A 92 -6.03 1.98 -17.22
N GLY A 93 -6.48 2.19 -18.46
CA GLY A 93 -6.17 3.42 -19.19
C GLY A 93 -6.63 4.70 -18.48
N THR A 94 -7.73 4.66 -17.73
CA THR A 94 -8.28 5.85 -17.03
C THR A 94 -7.60 6.11 -15.70
N THR A 95 -7.21 5.07 -14.97
CA THR A 95 -6.49 5.22 -13.70
C THR A 95 -5.00 5.47 -13.90
N GLY A 96 -4.45 5.05 -15.04
CA GLY A 96 -3.02 4.80 -15.16
C GLY A 96 -2.59 3.67 -14.23
N SER A 97 -1.28 3.58 -14.00
CA SER A 97 -0.71 2.68 -13.00
C SER A 97 -1.09 3.14 -11.59
N ILE A 98 -1.41 2.19 -10.73
CA ILE A 98 -1.84 2.45 -9.36
C ILE A 98 -0.72 2.03 -8.42
N PHE A 99 -0.43 2.88 -7.44
CA PHE A 99 0.61 2.64 -6.45
C PHE A 99 -0.02 2.74 -5.07
N PHE A 100 0.35 1.82 -4.20
CA PHE A 100 -0.01 1.87 -2.78
C PHE A 100 1.11 1.23 -1.97
N GLY A 101 1.23 1.64 -0.71
CA GLY A 101 2.37 1.21 0.09
C GLY A 101 2.28 1.64 1.55
N ILE A 102 3.21 1.14 2.34
CA ILE A 102 3.33 1.47 3.77
C ILE A 102 4.64 2.21 4.03
N ARG A 103 4.53 3.31 4.78
CA ARG A 103 5.65 4.14 5.21
C ARG A 103 6.03 3.83 6.65
N LEU A 104 7.28 3.49 6.86
CA LEU A 104 7.84 3.16 8.16
C LEU A 104 9.00 4.12 8.47
N LYS A 105 9.12 4.56 9.72
CA LYS A 105 10.27 5.37 10.18
C LYS A 105 11.01 4.70 11.30
N ASN A 106 12.32 4.67 11.19
CA ASN A 106 13.20 4.24 12.27
C ASN A 106 13.42 5.40 13.25
N ASN A 107 12.70 5.41 14.37
CA ASN A 107 12.94 6.37 15.46
C ASN A 107 13.89 5.81 16.54
N THR A 108 14.48 4.64 16.30
CA THR A 108 15.48 4.08 17.21
C THR A 108 16.85 4.72 16.99
N THR A 109 17.79 4.44 17.88
CA THR A 109 19.19 4.86 17.75
C THR A 109 20.04 3.87 16.94
N GLN A 110 19.47 2.76 16.49
CA GLN A 110 20.16 1.69 15.78
C GLN A 110 19.78 1.67 14.30
N THR A 111 20.71 1.29 13.42
CA THR A 111 20.39 1.03 12.01
C THR A 111 19.62 -0.29 11.87
N ILE A 112 18.48 -0.27 11.19
CA ILE A 112 17.77 -1.49 10.80
C ILE A 112 18.47 -2.07 9.56
N THR A 113 19.00 -3.28 9.69
CA THR A 113 19.78 -3.95 8.64
C THR A 113 18.96 -4.97 7.84
N SER A 114 17.78 -5.35 8.32
CA SER A 114 16.88 -6.25 7.62
C SER A 114 15.42 -6.05 8.02
N LEU A 115 14.53 -6.41 7.11
CA LEU A 115 13.09 -6.51 7.36
C LEU A 115 12.64 -7.91 6.95
N GLN A 116 12.00 -8.63 7.88
CA GLN A 116 11.24 -9.82 7.52
C GLN A 116 9.89 -9.38 6.97
N ILE A 117 9.64 -9.62 5.68
CA ILE A 117 8.40 -9.26 5.00
C ILE A 117 7.63 -10.54 4.73
N THR A 118 6.40 -10.59 5.23
CA THR A 118 5.45 -11.68 4.98
C THR A 118 4.09 -11.09 4.62
N TYR A 119 3.50 -11.53 3.51
CA TYR A 119 2.15 -11.15 3.12
C TYR A 119 1.51 -12.22 2.23
N THR A 120 0.18 -12.23 2.13
CA THR A 120 -0.55 -13.09 1.19
C THR A 120 -1.01 -12.25 0.02
N GLY A 121 -0.54 -12.56 -1.18
CA GLY A 121 -1.09 -11.98 -2.40
C GLY A 121 -2.32 -12.78 -2.83
N GLU A 122 -3.40 -12.07 -3.18
CA GLU A 122 -4.68 -12.67 -3.55
C GLU A 122 -5.13 -12.14 -4.91
N GLN A 123 -5.60 -13.05 -5.77
CA GLN A 123 -6.18 -12.70 -7.05
C GLN A 123 -7.70 -12.76 -6.95
N TRP A 124 -8.32 -11.59 -6.95
CA TRP A 124 -9.78 -11.44 -6.90
C TRP A 124 -10.42 -11.41 -8.29
N ARG A 125 -9.60 -11.26 -9.35
CA ARG A 125 -10.09 -11.25 -10.72
C ARG A 125 -9.06 -11.80 -11.69
N ASN A 126 -9.52 -12.59 -12.65
CA ASN A 126 -8.78 -12.86 -13.86
C ASN A 126 -9.32 -11.98 -14.99
N GLY A 127 -8.43 -11.20 -15.62
CA GLY A 127 -8.75 -10.28 -16.71
C GLY A 127 -9.04 -10.96 -18.06
N GLY A 128 -8.98 -12.29 -18.14
CA GLY A 128 -9.14 -13.02 -19.41
C GLY A 128 -7.84 -13.07 -20.21
N ARG A 129 -6.70 -13.15 -19.53
CA ARG A 129 -5.38 -13.17 -20.15
C ARG A 129 -4.58 -14.37 -19.62
N THR A 130 -3.73 -14.90 -20.50
CA THR A 130 -2.82 -16.01 -20.16
C THR A 130 -1.42 -15.53 -19.77
N ASP A 131 -1.16 -14.23 -19.90
CA ASP A 131 0.06 -13.57 -19.44
C ASP A 131 0.01 -13.30 -17.94
N ASP A 132 1.16 -12.94 -17.36
CA ASP A 132 1.26 -12.57 -15.95
C ASP A 132 0.51 -11.25 -15.67
N ASP A 133 -0.32 -11.29 -14.64
CA ASP A 133 -0.92 -10.11 -14.01
C ASP A 133 -0.41 -10.00 -12.58
N SER A 134 0.27 -8.90 -12.27
CA SER A 134 1.18 -8.83 -11.14
C SER A 134 1.06 -7.51 -10.36
N LEU A 135 1.21 -7.61 -9.05
CA LEU A 135 1.51 -6.49 -8.17
C LEU A 135 3.03 -6.47 -7.92
N HIS A 136 3.70 -5.49 -8.49
CA HIS A 136 5.14 -5.37 -8.44
C HIS A 136 5.60 -4.70 -7.14
N PHE A 137 6.45 -5.39 -6.39
CA PHE A 137 7.01 -4.89 -5.16
C PHE A 137 8.28 -4.08 -5.40
N SER A 138 8.37 -2.96 -4.71
CA SER A 138 9.56 -2.12 -4.69
C SER A 138 9.65 -1.38 -3.36
N TYR A 139 10.83 -0.87 -3.04
CA TYR A 139 11.03 -0.04 -1.86
C TYR A 139 11.96 1.15 -2.14
N GLN A 140 11.85 2.16 -1.27
CA GLN A 140 12.74 3.31 -1.27
C GLN A 140 13.08 3.68 0.16
N ILE A 141 14.35 4.03 0.41
CA ILE A 141 14.85 4.50 1.71
C ILE A 141 15.31 5.94 1.57
N GLY A 142 15.06 6.77 2.57
CA GLY A 142 15.54 8.15 2.59
C GLY A 142 15.30 8.83 3.93
N ALA A 143 15.80 10.07 4.08
CA ALA A 143 15.48 10.89 5.25
C ALA A 143 13.97 11.20 5.34
N THR A 144 13.31 11.30 4.18
CA THR A 144 11.86 11.45 4.04
C THR A 144 11.44 10.80 2.73
N VAL A 145 10.43 9.93 2.76
CA VAL A 145 9.84 9.28 1.58
C VAL A 145 8.36 9.60 1.52
N SER A 146 8.02 10.71 0.85
CA SER A 146 6.66 11.30 0.85
C SER A 146 5.87 11.09 -0.43
N SER A 147 6.39 10.32 -1.40
CA SER A 147 5.77 10.10 -2.70
C SER A 147 5.84 8.63 -3.07
N LEU A 148 4.77 8.16 -3.72
CA LEU A 148 4.71 6.81 -4.29
C LEU A 148 5.16 6.77 -5.75
N THR A 149 5.42 7.91 -6.40
CA THR A 149 5.70 7.96 -7.86
C THR A 149 7.05 8.57 -8.20
N SER A 150 7.62 9.38 -7.31
CA SER A 150 8.94 10.00 -7.49
C SER A 150 10.00 9.31 -6.65
N GLY A 151 11.28 9.57 -6.96
CA GLY A 151 12.43 8.98 -6.27
C GLY A 151 12.98 7.76 -6.98
N THR A 152 13.96 7.12 -6.33
CA THR A 152 14.65 5.94 -6.85
C THR A 152 14.14 4.72 -6.11
N TRP A 153 13.49 3.82 -6.84
CA TRP A 153 12.86 2.63 -6.29
C TRP A 153 13.70 1.40 -6.62
N THR A 154 14.00 0.61 -5.59
CA THR A 154 14.63 -0.71 -5.74
C THR A 154 13.54 -1.75 -5.85
N THR A 155 13.54 -2.54 -6.92
CA THR A 155 12.58 -3.64 -7.12
C THR A 155 13.04 -4.90 -6.38
N ASP A 156 12.08 -5.70 -5.92
CA ASP A 156 12.33 -7.06 -5.42
C ASP A 156 11.27 -7.99 -5.98
N ASP A 157 11.65 -8.80 -6.97
CA ASP A 157 10.71 -9.62 -7.74
C ASP A 157 10.19 -10.82 -6.92
N ASP A 158 10.96 -11.33 -5.96
CA ASP A 158 10.52 -12.42 -5.08
C ASP A 158 9.33 -11.97 -4.22
N LEU A 159 9.37 -10.72 -3.78
CA LEU A 159 8.29 -10.05 -3.08
C LEU A 159 7.20 -9.50 -4.00
N SER A 160 7.29 -9.64 -5.33
CA SER A 160 6.19 -9.28 -6.23
C SER A 160 5.15 -10.40 -6.32
N PHE A 161 3.86 -10.08 -6.26
CA PHE A 161 2.79 -11.07 -6.41
C PHE A 161 2.43 -11.23 -7.88
N VAL A 162 2.35 -12.47 -8.34
CA VAL A 162 1.84 -12.85 -9.67
C VAL A 162 0.57 -13.65 -9.45
N GLY A 163 -0.52 -13.26 -10.10
CA GLY A 163 -1.80 -13.96 -10.02
C GLY A 163 -1.64 -15.43 -10.46
N PRO A 164 -2.10 -16.40 -9.64
CA PRO A 164 -1.93 -17.83 -9.96
C PRO A 164 -2.84 -18.31 -11.09
N ILE A 165 -3.97 -17.63 -11.34
CA ILE A 165 -4.93 -18.01 -12.38
C ILE A 165 -4.70 -17.19 -13.64
N LYS A 166 -4.32 -17.88 -14.72
CA LYS A 166 -4.10 -17.35 -16.06
C LYS A 166 -5.01 -18.06 -17.05
N ALA A 167 -6.17 -17.48 -17.31
CA ALA A 167 -7.16 -18.06 -18.22
C ALA A 167 -7.69 -17.02 -19.20
N SER A 168 -7.97 -17.45 -20.44
CA SER A 168 -8.44 -16.57 -21.52
C SER A 168 -9.85 -16.02 -21.31
N THR A 169 -10.63 -16.61 -20.40
CA THR A 169 -11.97 -16.13 -20.05
C THR A 169 -11.90 -15.28 -18.79
N ALA A 170 -12.36 -14.03 -18.86
CA ALA A 170 -12.39 -13.15 -17.71
C ALA A 170 -13.45 -13.58 -16.71
N ASN A 171 -13.10 -13.59 -15.42
CA ASN A 171 -14.00 -13.99 -14.35
C ASN A 171 -13.60 -13.36 -13.00
N ALA A 172 -14.60 -13.16 -12.14
CA ALA A 172 -14.34 -12.94 -10.73
C ALA A 172 -13.77 -14.23 -10.11
N LEU A 173 -12.91 -14.05 -9.11
CA LEU A 173 -12.30 -15.11 -8.34
C LEU A 173 -12.50 -14.79 -6.86
N ASP A 174 -12.74 -15.81 -6.05
CA ASP A 174 -12.64 -15.65 -4.61
C ASP A 174 -11.17 -15.65 -4.21
N GLY A 175 -10.60 -14.50 -3.86
CA GLY A 175 -9.20 -14.38 -3.45
C GLY A 175 -8.87 -15.18 -2.20
N ASN A 176 -9.90 -15.56 -1.41
CA ASN A 176 -9.75 -16.45 -0.27
C ASN A 176 -9.63 -17.93 -0.66
N ALA A 177 -9.91 -18.33 -1.89
CA ALA A 177 -9.67 -19.70 -2.30
C ALA A 177 -8.15 -19.96 -2.35
N SER A 178 -7.68 -21.09 -1.80
CA SER A 178 -6.24 -21.42 -1.76
C SER A 178 -5.58 -21.43 -3.14
N ALA A 179 -6.32 -21.76 -4.19
CA ALA A 179 -5.85 -21.72 -5.58
C ALA A 179 -5.61 -20.30 -6.12
N ASN A 180 -6.21 -19.28 -5.49
CA ASN A 180 -6.21 -17.90 -5.95
C ASN A 180 -5.25 -17.01 -5.14
N ARG A 181 -4.46 -17.58 -4.22
CA ARG A 181 -3.53 -16.83 -3.38
C ARG A 181 -2.19 -17.51 -3.18
N THR A 182 -1.19 -16.71 -2.84
CA THR A 182 0.17 -17.19 -2.57
C THR A 182 0.81 -16.34 -1.48
N THR A 183 1.44 -17.00 -0.50
CA THR A 183 2.21 -16.32 0.54
C THR A 183 3.58 -15.93 0.01
N LYS A 184 3.94 -14.67 0.23
CA LYS A 184 5.30 -14.14 0.09
C LYS A 184 5.96 -14.06 1.45
N ASN A 185 7.21 -14.47 1.51
CA ASN A 185 7.99 -14.52 2.74
C ASN A 185 9.47 -14.34 2.39
N LYS A 186 10.06 -13.21 2.76
CA LYS A 186 11.48 -12.91 2.46
C LYS A 186 12.07 -11.96 3.50
N THR A 187 13.33 -12.22 3.85
CA THR A 187 14.18 -11.26 4.54
C THR A 187 14.78 -10.30 3.53
N LEU A 188 14.34 -9.04 3.57
CA LEU A 188 14.88 -7.97 2.76
C LEU A 188 16.07 -7.34 3.49
N ASN A 189 17.27 -7.40 2.90
CA ASN A 189 18.45 -6.72 3.45
C ASN A 189 18.38 -5.22 3.09
N VAL A 190 18.46 -4.36 4.09
CA VAL A 190 18.31 -2.90 3.96
C VAL A 190 19.29 -2.17 4.86
N SER A 191 19.39 -0.85 4.73
CA SER A 191 20.11 -0.01 5.68
C SER A 191 19.26 1.22 5.97
N ILE A 192 18.45 1.14 7.03
CA ILE A 192 17.57 2.24 7.48
C ILE A 192 18.17 2.80 8.76
N GLY A 193 18.97 3.86 8.63
CA GLY A 193 19.59 4.54 9.77
C GLY A 193 18.57 5.26 10.67
N PRO A 194 19.00 5.71 11.87
CA PRO A 194 18.18 6.52 12.75
C PRO A 194 17.55 7.72 12.03
N SER A 195 16.28 7.98 12.33
CA SER A 195 15.42 8.99 11.70
C SER A 195 15.14 8.83 10.20
N GLN A 196 15.67 7.81 9.54
CA GLN A 196 15.33 7.49 8.15
C GLN A 196 14.01 6.73 8.05
N GLU A 197 13.48 6.73 6.84
CA GLU A 197 12.24 6.10 6.47
C GLU A 197 12.45 5.09 5.36
N ILE A 198 11.56 4.10 5.32
CA ILE A 198 11.39 3.21 4.19
C ILE A 198 9.93 3.25 3.75
N MET A 199 9.70 3.31 2.44
CA MET A 199 8.40 3.04 1.84
C MET A 199 8.46 1.68 1.15
N LEU A 200 7.59 0.75 1.55
CA LEU A 200 7.36 -0.50 0.83
C LEU A 200 6.14 -0.29 -0.07
N ARG A 201 6.26 -0.56 -1.36
CA ARG A 201 5.26 -0.19 -2.38
C ARG A 201 4.92 -1.36 -3.29
N TRP A 202 3.62 -1.55 -3.51
CA TRP A 202 3.06 -2.40 -4.54
C TRP A 202 2.56 -1.53 -5.70
N THR A 203 2.88 -1.96 -6.91
CA THR A 203 2.55 -1.26 -8.15
C THR A 203 1.75 -2.17 -9.06
N ASP A 204 0.57 -1.72 -9.45
CA ASP A 204 -0.22 -2.31 -10.51
C ASP A 204 -0.01 -1.49 -11.77
N PHE A 205 0.77 -2.04 -12.71
CA PHE A 205 1.04 -1.34 -13.96
C PHE A 205 -0.14 -1.42 -14.91
N ASN A 206 -0.54 -0.27 -15.44
CA ASN A 206 -1.42 -0.25 -16.60
C ASN A 206 -0.80 -1.08 -17.74
N SER A 207 -1.62 -1.88 -18.40
CA SER A 207 -1.22 -2.82 -19.46
C SER A 207 -0.47 -2.16 -20.61
N VAL A 208 -0.67 -0.86 -20.86
CA VAL A 208 0.06 -0.09 -21.89
C VAL A 208 1.54 0.14 -21.50
N GLN A 209 1.86 0.19 -20.20
CA GLN A 209 3.24 0.35 -19.70
C GLN A 209 3.96 -1.00 -19.57
N ARG A 210 3.23 -2.12 -19.52
CA ARG A 210 3.79 -3.49 -19.52
C ARG A 210 4.46 -3.90 -20.84
N GLN A 211 4.20 -3.17 -21.93
CA GLN A 211 4.72 -3.47 -23.28
C GLN A 211 6.01 -2.71 -23.64
N ARG A 212 6.63 -2.02 -22.68
CA ARG A 212 7.83 -1.19 -22.90
C ARG A 212 9.04 -1.64 -22.05
N ALA A 213 9.26 -2.94 -21.95
CA ALA A 213 10.52 -3.53 -21.49
C ALA A 213 11.23 -4.17 -22.68
#